data_AF-A4S6S5-F1
#
_entry.id   AF-A4S6S5-F1
#
_cell.length_a   1.000
_cell.length_b   1.000
_cell.length_c   1.000
_cell.angle_alpha   90.00
_cell.angle_beta   90.00
_cell.angle_gamma   90.00
#
_symmetry.space_group_name_H-M   'P 1'
#
loop_
_entity.id
_entity.type
_entity.pdbx_description
1 polymer ?
#
loop_
_entity_poly.entity_id
_entity_poly.type
_entity_poly.pdbx_seq_one_letter_code
_entity_poly.pdbx_strand_id
1 'polypeptide(L)'
;VGVLGAPNAGKSALACALVGDAVSAVSRKTNTTRTRALGVRTVGDAQVVFVDAPGIVGREHYRNAAHARKVEDATALASECDALVFVVDAARQLERRDLRVLEAVRKTRAALGEMRAPPEAVLVLNKVDKIPKERRAGLTKMVDDFRAAGDFEFARVFPVSALTGAGTRALMDHIVAGAREAPWEFDATSTSDMTPAQRALEIVRESVYDGVHEDLPYGIDIAHVSWEDFRNGDARIEQNILVDTASQRKIVVGKSGEVVGRIGINARAMLERALNRKVHLILNVRL
;
A
#
# COMPACT_ATOMS: atom_id res chain seq x y z
N VAL A 1 4.11 -6.04 10.90
CA VAL A 1 3.07 -6.79 10.13
C VAL A 1 3.28 -6.56 8.64
N GLY A 2 3.65 -7.62 7.90
CA GLY A 2 3.87 -7.54 6.45
C GLY A 2 2.56 -7.67 5.68
N VAL A 3 2.28 -6.73 4.77
CA VAL A 3 1.08 -6.77 3.91
C VAL A 3 1.49 -7.24 2.51
N LEU A 4 1.00 -8.41 2.11
CA LEU A 4 1.33 -9.09 0.84
C LEU A 4 0.12 -9.18 -0.06
N GLY A 5 0.33 -9.31 -1.36
CA GLY A 5 -0.76 -9.52 -2.33
C GLY A 5 -0.44 -8.98 -3.72
N ALA A 6 -1.20 -9.43 -4.71
CA ALA A 6 -1.05 -9.00 -6.09
C ALA A 6 -1.21 -7.47 -6.25
N PRO A 7 -0.65 -6.88 -7.32
CA PRO A 7 -0.97 -5.50 -7.70
C PRO A 7 -2.50 -5.29 -7.74
N ASN A 8 -2.96 -4.15 -7.23
CA ASN A 8 -4.37 -3.75 -7.19
C ASN A 8 -5.30 -4.60 -6.29
N ALA A 9 -4.77 -5.50 -5.45
CA ALA A 9 -5.57 -6.23 -4.44
C ALA A 9 -6.15 -5.32 -3.34
N GLY A 10 -5.67 -4.07 -3.24
CA GLY A 10 -6.10 -3.10 -2.23
C GLY A 10 -5.29 -3.13 -0.94
N LYS A 11 -4.01 -3.52 -1.01
CA LYS A 11 -3.06 -3.50 0.13
C LYS A 11 -2.98 -2.14 0.81
N SER A 12 -2.70 -1.08 0.04
CA SER A 12 -2.59 0.27 0.57
C SER A 12 -3.90 0.77 1.15
N ALA A 13 -5.03 0.54 0.45
CA ALA A 13 -6.36 0.88 0.97
C ALA A 13 -6.66 0.16 2.29
N LEU A 14 -6.27 -1.11 2.41
CA LEU A 14 -6.42 -1.87 3.65
C LEU A 14 -5.54 -1.29 4.76
N ALA A 15 -4.28 -0.96 4.47
CA ALA A 15 -3.38 -0.31 5.42
C ALA A 15 -3.95 1.02 5.92
N CYS A 16 -4.46 1.88 5.01
CA CYS A 16 -5.16 3.13 5.40
C CYS A 16 -6.33 2.84 6.34
N ALA A 17 -7.18 1.88 5.97
CA ALA A 17 -8.37 1.53 6.75
C ALA A 17 -8.03 0.99 8.14
N LEU A 18 -6.92 0.25 8.28
CA LEU A 18 -6.45 -0.29 9.56
C LEU A 18 -5.74 0.77 10.43
N VAL A 19 -5.02 1.70 9.81
CA VAL A 19 -4.42 2.85 10.51
C VAL A 19 -5.50 3.81 11.02
N GLY A 20 -6.64 3.88 10.32
CA GLY A 20 -7.79 4.68 10.74
C GLY A 20 -7.65 6.17 10.46
N ASP A 21 -6.73 6.56 9.57
CA ASP A 21 -6.55 7.94 9.13
C ASP A 21 -6.80 8.04 7.61
N ALA A 22 -7.67 8.97 7.22
CA ALA A 22 -8.14 9.12 5.84
C ALA A 22 -7.07 9.66 4.88
N VAL A 23 -5.94 10.13 5.41
CA VAL A 23 -4.88 10.80 4.63
C VAL A 23 -3.50 10.18 4.86
N SER A 24 -3.46 8.87 5.09
CA SER A 24 -2.23 8.12 4.91
C SER A 24 -2.00 7.93 3.41
N ALA A 25 -1.18 8.78 2.81
CA ALA A 25 -0.60 8.51 1.50
C ALA A 25 0.42 7.37 1.69
N VAL A 26 -0.11 6.16 1.82
CA VAL A 26 0.64 4.93 2.07
C VAL A 26 1.66 4.75 0.94
N SER A 27 2.94 4.65 1.30
CA SER A 27 4.02 4.57 0.31
C SER A 27 3.81 3.39 -0.62
N ARG A 28 3.91 3.62 -1.93
CA ARG A 28 4.00 2.54 -2.93
C ARG A 28 5.45 2.15 -3.25
N LYS A 29 6.46 2.76 -2.61
CA LYS A 29 7.87 2.61 -2.99
C LYS A 29 8.59 1.56 -2.16
N THR A 30 8.74 0.38 -2.74
CA THR A 30 9.69 -0.66 -2.34
C THR A 30 11.04 -0.38 -3.02
N ASN A 31 11.93 0.37 -2.36
CA ASN A 31 13.34 0.54 -2.80
C ASN A 31 14.21 1.34 -1.79
N THR A 32 14.27 0.93 -0.52
CA THR A 32 15.34 1.38 0.40
C THR A 32 15.81 0.24 1.30
N THR A 33 17.09 0.28 1.68
CA THR A 33 17.78 -0.65 2.61
C THR A 33 17.25 -0.63 4.04
N ARG A 34 16.23 0.18 4.32
CA ARG A 34 15.35 0.08 5.48
C ARG A 34 13.92 -0.02 4.94
N THR A 35 13.21 -1.04 5.38
CA THR A 35 11.79 -1.23 5.03
C THR A 35 10.99 -0.04 5.56
N ARG A 36 10.29 0.66 4.67
CA ARG A 36 9.42 1.79 5.07
C ARG A 36 8.09 1.28 5.58
N ALA A 37 7.60 1.87 6.66
CA ALA A 37 6.28 1.58 7.17
C ALA A 37 5.19 2.11 6.20
N LEU A 38 4.25 1.24 5.83
CA LEU A 38 2.99 1.65 5.20
C LEU A 38 2.13 2.47 6.14
N GLY A 39 2.24 2.21 7.43
CA GLY A 39 1.57 2.98 8.45
C GLY A 39 1.75 2.36 9.82
N VAL A 40 1.45 3.17 10.83
CA VAL A 40 1.59 2.80 12.24
C VAL A 40 0.25 3.00 12.91
N ARG A 41 -0.16 2.06 13.75
CA ARG A 41 -1.37 2.19 14.55
C ARG A 41 -1.12 1.70 15.96
N THR A 42 -1.30 2.60 16.92
CA THR A 42 -1.33 2.27 18.34
C THR A 42 -2.77 1.98 18.78
N VAL A 43 -2.97 0.84 19.47
CA VAL A 43 -4.24 0.41 20.05
C VAL A 43 -3.96 -0.07 21.47
N GLY A 44 -4.35 0.72 22.47
CA GLY A 44 -4.03 0.40 23.87
C GLY A 44 -2.52 0.39 24.11
N ASP A 45 -2.01 -0.76 24.54
CA ASP A 45 -0.59 -1.05 24.78
C ASP A 45 0.14 -1.64 23.56
N ALA A 46 -0.57 -1.98 22.49
CA ALA A 46 0.00 -2.54 21.28
C ALA A 46 0.26 -1.47 20.20
N GLN A 47 1.42 -1.54 19.56
CA GLN A 47 1.73 -0.75 18.37
C GLN A 47 1.92 -1.69 17.16
N VAL A 48 1.12 -1.46 16.13
CA VAL A 48 1.15 -2.23 14.88
C VAL A 48 1.81 -1.40 13.79
N VAL A 49 2.98 -1.85 13.34
CA VAL A 49 3.69 -1.28 12.19
C VAL A 49 3.37 -2.12 10.96
N PHE A 50 2.67 -1.54 10.00
CA PHE A 50 2.38 -2.16 8.71
C PHE A 50 3.53 -1.88 7.76
N VAL A 51 4.03 -2.89 7.06
CA VAL A 51 5.10 -2.75 6.06
C VAL A 51 4.66 -3.39 4.74
N ASP A 52 5.02 -2.76 3.61
CA ASP A 52 4.77 -3.35 2.30
C ASP A 52 5.87 -4.34 2.07
N ALA A 53 5.53 -5.61 2.13
CA ALA A 53 6.40 -6.61 1.57
C ALA A 53 6.16 -6.56 0.05
N PRO A 54 7.11 -6.04 -0.76
CA PRO A 54 6.96 -5.96 -2.20
C PRO A 54 6.40 -7.29 -2.66
N GLY A 55 5.22 -7.22 -3.28
CA GLY A 55 4.49 -8.41 -3.67
C GLY A 55 5.44 -9.33 -4.39
N ILE A 56 5.46 -10.60 -4.00
CA ILE A 56 6.21 -11.62 -4.73
C ILE A 56 5.48 -11.83 -6.07
N VAL A 57 5.56 -10.84 -6.97
CA VAL A 57 4.97 -10.92 -8.29
C VAL A 57 5.77 -11.94 -9.11
N GLY A 58 5.12 -12.61 -10.05
CA GLY A 58 5.78 -13.52 -10.99
C GLY A 58 6.88 -12.82 -11.79
N ARG A 59 7.83 -13.61 -12.33
CA ARG A 59 8.98 -13.12 -13.12
C ARG A 59 8.55 -12.23 -14.29
N GLU A 60 7.32 -12.36 -14.79
CA GLU A 60 6.82 -11.63 -15.96
C GLU A 60 6.72 -10.10 -15.81
N HIS A 61 6.83 -9.54 -14.59
CA HIS A 61 6.82 -8.08 -14.38
C HIS A 61 8.19 -7.47 -14.06
N TYR A 62 9.27 -8.27 -14.03
CA TYR A 62 10.59 -7.78 -13.66
C TYR A 62 11.55 -7.81 -14.85
N ARG A 63 11.69 -6.67 -15.53
CA ARG A 63 12.44 -6.59 -16.79
C ARG A 63 13.97 -6.63 -16.63
N ASN A 64 14.55 -6.33 -15.46
CA ASN A 64 16.01 -6.07 -15.34
C ASN A 64 16.67 -6.72 -14.10
N ALA A 65 18.01 -6.94 -14.16
CA ALA A 65 18.83 -7.62 -13.13
C ALA A 65 18.83 -6.96 -11.73
N ALA A 66 18.59 -5.65 -11.63
CA ALA A 66 18.41 -4.95 -10.35
C ALA A 66 17.19 -5.45 -9.55
N HIS A 67 16.26 -6.18 -10.18
CA HIS A 67 15.03 -6.66 -9.56
C HIS A 67 15.15 -8.08 -8.99
N ALA A 68 16.24 -8.82 -9.27
CA ALA A 68 16.51 -10.11 -8.64
C ALA A 68 16.78 -9.95 -7.12
N ARG A 69 17.47 -8.87 -6.73
CA ARG A 69 17.63 -8.47 -5.32
C ARG A 69 16.28 -8.25 -4.60
N LYS A 70 15.24 -7.79 -5.30
CA LYS A 70 13.92 -7.52 -4.71
C LYS A 70 13.18 -8.77 -4.20
N VAL A 71 13.51 -9.95 -4.72
CA VAL A 71 12.92 -11.22 -4.26
C VAL A 71 13.60 -11.69 -2.97
N GLU A 72 14.92 -11.50 -2.86
CA GLU A 72 15.66 -11.70 -1.61
C GLU A 72 15.18 -10.71 -0.53
N ASP A 73 14.96 -9.44 -0.90
CA ASP A 73 14.44 -8.40 -0.01
C ASP A 73 13.03 -8.71 0.55
N ALA A 74 12.15 -9.32 -0.26
CA ALA A 74 10.79 -9.66 0.17
C ALA A 74 10.76 -10.83 1.18
N THR A 75 11.65 -11.82 1.01
CA THR A 75 11.83 -12.92 1.97
C THR A 75 12.42 -12.42 3.27
N ALA A 76 13.49 -11.61 3.21
CA ALA A 76 14.11 -11.01 4.38
C ALA A 76 13.08 -10.19 5.17
N LEU A 77 12.30 -9.36 4.49
CA LEU A 77 11.24 -8.59 5.13
C LEU A 77 10.13 -9.46 5.73
N ALA A 78 9.72 -10.53 5.04
CA ALA A 78 8.74 -11.45 5.60
C ALA A 78 9.24 -12.12 6.89
N SER A 79 10.56 -12.37 7.00
CA SER A 79 11.18 -12.93 8.20
C SER A 79 11.32 -11.96 9.38
N GLU A 80 11.32 -10.65 9.10
CA GLU A 80 11.35 -9.60 10.12
C GLU A 80 9.96 -9.27 10.70
N CYS A 81 8.88 -9.76 10.08
CA CYS A 81 7.53 -9.48 10.52
C CYS A 81 7.08 -10.48 11.61
N ASP A 82 6.26 -10.03 12.57
CA ASP A 82 5.59 -10.95 13.51
C ASP A 82 4.38 -11.67 12.91
N ALA A 83 3.73 -11.02 11.95
CA ALA A 83 2.58 -11.54 11.23
C ALA A 83 2.56 -11.07 9.77
N LEU A 84 1.96 -11.90 8.91
CA LEU A 84 1.81 -11.67 7.48
C LEU A 84 0.33 -11.64 7.08
N VAL A 85 -0.04 -10.65 6.29
CA VAL A 85 -1.40 -10.43 5.82
C VAL A 85 -1.44 -10.62 4.31
N PHE A 86 -2.04 -11.71 3.83
CA PHE A 86 -2.18 -11.99 2.41
C PHE A 86 -3.49 -11.41 1.87
N VAL A 87 -3.40 -10.31 1.13
CA VAL A 87 -4.54 -9.58 0.59
C VAL A 87 -4.89 -10.06 -0.82
N VAL A 88 -6.15 -10.45 -1.00
CA VAL A 88 -6.72 -10.94 -2.26
C VAL A 88 -7.90 -10.07 -2.66
N ASP A 89 -7.98 -9.71 -3.94
CA ASP A 89 -9.21 -9.15 -4.51
C ASP A 89 -10.23 -10.28 -4.70
N ALA A 90 -11.14 -10.44 -3.74
CA ALA A 90 -12.08 -11.55 -3.73
C ALA A 90 -13.08 -11.47 -4.89
N ALA A 91 -13.54 -10.27 -5.27
CA ALA A 91 -14.47 -10.10 -6.37
C ALA A 91 -13.82 -10.54 -7.69
N ARG A 92 -12.62 -10.07 -7.96
CA ARG A 92 -11.85 -10.47 -9.15
C ARG A 92 -11.52 -11.95 -9.15
N GLN A 93 -11.12 -12.51 -8.00
CA GLN A 93 -10.76 -13.93 -7.89
C GLN A 93 -11.95 -14.86 -8.19
N LEU A 94 -13.17 -14.46 -7.80
CA LEU A 94 -14.40 -15.20 -8.14
C LEU A 94 -14.76 -15.14 -9.62
N GLU A 95 -14.37 -14.07 -10.33
CA GLU A 95 -14.62 -13.91 -11.77
C GLU A 95 -13.56 -14.61 -12.60
N ARG A 96 -12.30 -14.39 -12.25
CA ARG A 96 -11.13 -14.95 -12.91
C ARG A 96 -10.07 -15.25 -11.87
N ARG A 97 -9.79 -16.54 -11.67
CA ARG A 97 -8.71 -16.99 -10.78
C ARG A 97 -7.40 -16.27 -11.12
N ASP A 98 -6.86 -15.52 -10.17
CA ASP A 98 -5.56 -14.85 -10.24
C ASP A 98 -4.50 -15.77 -9.60
N LEU A 99 -3.78 -16.50 -10.44
CA LEU A 99 -2.77 -17.47 -9.99
C LEU A 99 -1.56 -16.80 -9.31
N ARG A 100 -1.33 -15.50 -9.54
CA ARG A 100 -0.17 -14.79 -8.98
C ARG A 100 -0.22 -14.67 -7.47
N VAL A 101 -1.42 -14.63 -6.88
CA VAL A 101 -1.57 -14.63 -5.42
C VAL A 101 -1.20 -15.99 -4.84
N LEU A 102 -1.63 -17.09 -5.50
CA LEU A 102 -1.26 -18.45 -5.10
C LEU A 102 0.25 -18.68 -5.23
N GLU A 103 0.85 -18.16 -6.29
CA GLU A 103 2.31 -18.19 -6.49
C GLU A 103 3.04 -17.39 -5.41
N ALA A 104 2.54 -16.20 -5.04
CA ALA A 104 3.10 -15.41 -3.96
C ALA A 104 3.05 -16.16 -2.62
N VAL A 105 1.90 -16.74 -2.25
CA VAL A 105 1.75 -17.57 -1.04
C VAL A 105 2.74 -18.73 -1.04
N ARG A 106 2.86 -19.47 -2.15
CA ARG A 106 3.81 -20.60 -2.29
C ARG A 106 5.26 -20.17 -2.14
N LYS A 107 5.65 -19.05 -2.75
CA LYS A 107 7.01 -18.53 -2.66
C LYS A 107 7.33 -18.03 -1.26
N THR A 108 6.42 -17.28 -0.63
CA THR A 108 6.58 -16.87 0.76
C THR A 108 6.73 -18.11 1.64
N ARG A 109 5.88 -19.14 1.48
CA ARG A 109 6.03 -20.42 2.20
C ARG A 109 7.41 -21.03 2.02
N ALA A 110 7.85 -21.22 0.77
CA ALA A 110 9.13 -21.85 0.49
C ALA A 110 10.28 -21.10 1.18
N ALA A 111 10.19 -19.77 1.20
CA ALA A 111 11.17 -18.91 1.83
C ALA A 111 11.09 -18.92 3.36
N LEU A 112 9.89 -19.02 3.95
CA LEU A 112 9.69 -19.11 5.40
C LEU A 112 9.88 -20.52 5.96
N GLY A 113 9.78 -21.57 5.13
CA GLY A 113 9.80 -22.98 5.55
C GLY A 113 11.14 -23.43 6.12
N GLU A 114 12.21 -22.67 5.87
CA GLU A 114 13.53 -22.88 6.48
C GLU A 114 13.62 -22.28 7.90
N MET A 115 12.63 -21.48 8.33
CA MET A 115 12.62 -20.88 9.65
C MET A 115 12.00 -21.80 10.70
N ARG A 116 12.66 -21.82 11.87
CA ARG A 116 12.20 -22.57 13.05
C ARG A 116 10.86 -22.08 13.60
N ALA A 117 10.56 -20.78 13.44
CA ALA A 117 9.34 -20.14 13.91
C ALA A 117 8.89 -19.09 12.88
N PRO A 118 8.14 -19.48 11.83
CA PRO A 118 7.65 -18.54 10.85
C PRO A 118 6.57 -17.61 11.46
N PRO A 119 6.40 -16.40 10.92
CA PRO A 119 5.32 -15.51 11.34
C PRO A 119 3.94 -16.12 11.10
N GLU A 120 2.98 -15.77 11.95
CA GLU A 120 1.58 -16.11 11.73
C GLU A 120 1.12 -15.48 10.40
N ALA A 121 0.40 -16.23 9.55
CA ALA A 121 -0.24 -15.60 8.41
C ALA A 121 -1.75 -15.73 8.39
N VAL A 122 -2.37 -14.67 7.91
CA VAL A 122 -3.81 -14.53 7.76
C VAL A 122 -4.16 -14.22 6.31
N LEU A 123 -5.27 -14.77 5.85
CA LEU A 123 -5.80 -14.51 4.52
C LEU A 123 -6.87 -13.42 4.60
N VAL A 124 -6.70 -12.36 3.82
CA VAL A 124 -7.64 -11.26 3.74
C VAL A 124 -8.30 -11.26 2.37
N LEU A 125 -9.60 -11.53 2.36
CA LEU A 125 -10.45 -11.47 1.18
C LEU A 125 -11.02 -10.05 1.08
N ASN A 126 -10.34 -9.17 0.35
CA ASN A 126 -10.72 -7.77 0.22
C ASN A 126 -11.76 -7.56 -0.90
N LYS A 127 -12.41 -6.40 -0.88
CA LYS A 127 -13.45 -5.95 -1.84
C LYS A 127 -14.72 -6.79 -1.83
N VAL A 128 -15.10 -7.32 -0.66
CA VAL A 128 -16.35 -8.11 -0.51
C VAL A 128 -17.61 -7.28 -0.78
N ASP A 129 -17.51 -5.95 -0.71
CA ASP A 129 -18.56 -5.00 -1.11
C ASP A 129 -18.95 -5.13 -2.59
N LYS A 130 -18.02 -5.57 -3.45
CA LYS A 130 -18.27 -5.77 -4.87
C LYS A 130 -18.90 -7.13 -5.21
N ILE A 131 -19.08 -8.00 -4.22
CA ILE A 131 -19.56 -9.38 -4.44
C ILE A 131 -21.08 -9.44 -4.21
N PRO A 132 -21.88 -9.74 -5.25
CA PRO A 132 -23.32 -9.95 -5.11
C PRO A 132 -23.63 -11.07 -4.13
N LYS A 133 -24.76 -10.98 -3.42
CA LYS A 133 -25.13 -11.90 -2.34
C LYS A 133 -25.13 -13.36 -2.80
N GLU A 134 -25.57 -13.60 -4.03
CA GLU A 134 -25.71 -14.90 -4.68
C GLU A 134 -24.35 -15.56 -4.93
N ARG A 135 -23.28 -14.76 -5.08
CA ARG A 135 -21.91 -15.26 -5.34
C ARG A 135 -21.08 -15.44 -4.07
N ARG A 136 -21.56 -15.01 -2.90
CA ARG A 136 -20.80 -15.08 -1.64
C ARG A 136 -20.48 -16.50 -1.19
N ALA A 137 -21.29 -17.48 -1.56
CA ALA A 137 -20.99 -18.90 -1.31
C ALA A 137 -19.67 -19.35 -1.95
N GLY A 138 -19.23 -18.67 -3.03
CA GLY A 138 -17.94 -18.92 -3.67
C GLY A 138 -16.72 -18.56 -2.81
N LEU A 139 -16.88 -17.73 -1.77
CA LEU A 139 -15.78 -17.35 -0.87
C LEU A 139 -15.25 -18.56 -0.10
N THR A 140 -16.11 -19.47 0.36
CA THR A 140 -15.69 -20.69 1.06
C THR A 140 -14.81 -21.56 0.15
N LYS A 141 -15.25 -21.79 -1.09
CA LYS A 141 -14.45 -22.53 -2.08
C LYS A 141 -13.12 -21.85 -2.36
N MET A 142 -13.10 -20.51 -2.43
CA MET A 142 -11.86 -19.76 -2.61
C MET A 142 -10.89 -19.97 -1.44
N VAL A 143 -11.39 -19.97 -0.20
CA VAL A 143 -10.57 -20.28 0.98
C VAL A 143 -9.97 -21.67 0.88
N ASP A 144 -10.77 -22.66 0.47
CA ASP A 144 -10.31 -24.03 0.29
C ASP A 144 -9.25 -24.13 -0.82
N ASP A 145 -9.43 -23.40 -1.94
CA ASP A 145 -8.41 -23.31 -3.00
C ASP A 145 -7.09 -22.72 -2.48
N PHE A 146 -7.13 -21.69 -1.63
CA PHE A 146 -5.93 -21.08 -1.04
C PHE A 146 -5.24 -22.01 -0.04
N ARG A 147 -6.01 -22.71 0.80
CA ARG A 147 -5.51 -23.72 1.73
C ARG A 147 -4.84 -24.87 0.98
N ALA A 148 -5.49 -25.39 -0.05
CA ALA A 148 -4.98 -26.48 -0.87
C ALA A 148 -3.78 -26.09 -1.73
N ALA A 149 -3.70 -24.83 -2.18
CA ALA A 149 -2.63 -24.39 -3.05
C ALA A 149 -1.29 -24.18 -2.32
N GLY A 150 -1.32 -23.77 -1.05
CA GLY A 150 -0.12 -23.29 -0.37
C GLY A 150 0.50 -24.26 0.62
N ASP A 151 -0.19 -25.35 0.99
CA ASP A 151 0.02 -26.08 2.27
C ASP A 151 0.12 -25.13 3.49
N PHE A 152 -0.16 -23.84 3.31
CA PHE A 152 0.14 -22.76 4.22
C PHE A 152 -1.07 -22.64 5.12
N GLU A 153 -0.89 -22.95 6.40
CA GLU A 153 -1.98 -22.88 7.35
C GLU A 153 -2.23 -21.40 7.67
N PHE A 154 -3.25 -20.84 7.02
CA PHE A 154 -3.76 -19.54 7.42
C PHE A 154 -4.45 -19.70 8.77
N ALA A 155 -3.89 -19.07 9.80
CA ALA A 155 -4.47 -19.11 11.15
C ALA A 155 -5.91 -18.61 11.15
N ARG A 156 -6.21 -17.62 10.30
CA ARG A 156 -7.56 -17.09 10.12
C ARG A 156 -7.78 -16.47 8.76
N VAL A 157 -9.05 -16.40 8.36
CA VAL A 157 -9.51 -15.74 7.14
C VAL A 157 -10.42 -14.58 7.51
N PHE A 158 -10.18 -13.41 6.92
CA PHE A 158 -10.96 -12.19 7.12
C PHE A 158 -11.56 -11.71 5.81
N PRO A 159 -12.88 -11.83 5.62
CA PRO A 159 -13.58 -11.10 4.56
C PRO A 159 -13.69 -9.62 4.95
N VAL A 160 -13.12 -8.74 4.13
CA VAL A 160 -13.08 -7.30 4.41
C VAL A 160 -13.44 -6.46 3.18
N SER A 161 -13.85 -5.23 3.46
CA SER A 161 -13.89 -4.16 2.48
C SER A 161 -13.06 -3.01 3.02
N ALA A 162 -11.85 -2.85 2.48
CA ALA A 162 -10.99 -1.71 2.82
C ALA A 162 -11.66 -0.36 2.50
N LEU A 163 -12.55 -0.34 1.49
CA LEU A 163 -13.28 0.85 1.08
C LEU A 163 -14.33 1.28 2.10
N THR A 164 -15.09 0.32 2.65
CA THR A 164 -16.21 0.62 3.58
C THR A 164 -15.83 0.45 5.04
N GLY A 165 -14.66 -0.12 5.33
CA GLY A 165 -14.24 -0.52 6.67
C GLY A 165 -14.90 -1.82 7.18
N ALA A 166 -15.77 -2.46 6.40
CA ALA A 166 -16.41 -3.71 6.82
C ALA A 166 -15.35 -4.80 7.10
N GLY A 167 -15.42 -5.43 8.27
CA GLY A 167 -14.52 -6.52 8.68
C GLY A 167 -13.11 -6.09 9.09
N THR A 168 -12.70 -4.83 8.90
CA THR A 168 -11.33 -4.39 9.21
C THR A 168 -11.05 -4.38 10.71
N ARG A 169 -12.06 -4.08 11.54
CA ARG A 169 -11.95 -4.16 13.00
C ARG A 169 -11.58 -5.56 13.49
N ALA A 170 -12.29 -6.59 13.01
CA ALA A 170 -12.02 -7.98 13.41
C ALA A 170 -10.61 -8.44 13.00
N LEU A 171 -10.13 -7.97 11.84
CA LEU A 171 -8.74 -8.20 11.42
C LEU A 171 -7.76 -7.50 12.36
N MET A 172 -8.01 -6.24 12.72
CA MET A 172 -7.15 -5.48 13.61
C MET A 172 -7.09 -6.07 15.02
N ASP A 173 -8.23 -6.46 15.57
CA ASP A 173 -8.33 -7.09 16.89
C ASP A 173 -7.52 -8.41 16.93
N HIS A 174 -7.51 -9.19 15.84
CA HIS A 174 -6.68 -10.38 15.73
C HIS A 174 -5.18 -10.05 15.69
N ILE A 175 -4.79 -9.05 14.88
CA ILE A 175 -3.39 -8.61 14.78
C ILE A 175 -2.87 -8.12 16.15
N VAL A 176 -3.68 -7.32 16.86
CA VAL A 176 -3.34 -6.81 18.19
C VAL A 176 -3.23 -7.93 19.22
N ALA A 177 -4.11 -8.93 19.16
CA ALA A 177 -4.04 -10.09 20.06
C ALA A 177 -2.77 -10.95 19.86
N GLY A 178 -2.16 -10.90 18.67
CA GLY A 178 -0.89 -11.55 18.36
C GLY A 178 0.35 -10.68 18.58
N ALA A 179 0.20 -9.46 19.10
CA ALA A 179 1.32 -8.56 19.37
C ALA A 179 2.26 -9.15 20.43
N ARG A 180 3.57 -8.93 20.24
CA ARG A 180 4.61 -9.39 21.15
C ARG A 180 5.05 -8.26 22.06
N GLU A 181 5.50 -8.60 23.26
CA GLU A 181 6.05 -7.63 24.19
C GLU A 181 7.36 -7.05 23.63
N ALA A 182 7.34 -5.75 23.33
CA ALA A 182 8.48 -4.98 22.86
C ALA A 182 8.26 -3.49 23.14
N PRO A 183 9.34 -2.68 23.24
CA PRO A 183 9.20 -1.23 23.23
C PRO A 183 8.55 -0.74 21.94
N TRP A 184 7.76 0.33 22.03
CA TRP A 184 7.24 0.99 20.83
C TRP A 184 8.37 1.57 19.98
N GLU A 185 8.28 1.38 18.67
CA GLU A 185 9.24 1.92 17.70
C GLU A 185 8.94 3.38 17.36
N PHE A 186 7.67 3.78 17.45
CA PHE A 186 7.18 5.11 17.10
C PHE A 186 6.42 5.75 18.26
N ASP A 187 6.30 7.08 18.24
CA ASP A 187 5.43 7.81 19.18
C ASP A 187 3.97 7.33 19.09
N ALA A 188 3.24 7.43 20.20
CA ALA A 188 1.86 6.94 20.31
C ALA A 188 0.89 7.50 19.26
N THR A 189 1.16 8.71 18.77
CA THR A 189 0.34 9.44 17.78
C THR A 189 0.85 9.29 16.35
N SER A 190 2.00 8.65 16.15
CA SER A 190 2.60 8.50 14.82
C SER A 190 1.79 7.53 13.98
N THR A 191 1.45 7.95 12.76
CA THR A 191 0.72 7.13 11.79
C THR A 191 1.60 6.63 10.64
N SER A 192 2.84 7.09 10.55
CA SER A 192 3.80 6.75 9.49
C SER A 192 5.21 7.19 9.92
N ASP A 193 6.24 6.55 9.35
CA ASP A 193 7.65 6.93 9.44
C ASP A 193 8.06 8.06 8.47
N MET A 194 7.11 8.56 7.67
CA MET A 194 7.36 9.56 6.66
C MET A 194 7.59 10.95 7.23
N THR A 195 8.64 11.60 6.75
CA THR A 195 8.78 13.05 6.88
C THR A 195 7.64 13.79 6.16
N PRO A 196 7.30 15.03 6.55
CA PRO A 196 6.28 15.83 5.86
C PRO A 196 6.51 15.97 4.36
N ALA A 197 7.77 16.13 3.93
CA ALA A 197 8.14 16.20 2.52
C ALA A 197 7.85 14.89 1.77
N GLN A 198 8.15 13.73 2.38
CA GLN A 198 7.84 12.42 1.80
C GLN A 198 6.34 12.20 1.70
N ARG A 199 5.59 12.53 2.76
CA ARG A 199 4.12 12.47 2.74
C ARG A 199 3.56 13.32 1.61
N ALA A 200 4.12 14.52 1.41
CA ALA A 200 3.69 15.38 0.32
C ALA A 200 3.97 14.79 -1.07
N LEU A 201 5.08 14.09 -1.25
CA LEU A 201 5.38 13.39 -2.51
C LEU A 201 4.36 12.29 -2.81
N GLU A 202 3.98 11.51 -1.80
CA GLU A 202 2.99 10.44 -1.96
C GLU A 202 1.60 11.00 -2.27
N ILE A 203 1.17 12.09 -1.60
CA ILE A 203 -0.12 12.74 -1.87
C ILE A 203 -0.20 13.26 -3.31
N VAL A 204 0.85 13.92 -3.79
CA VAL A 204 0.90 14.40 -5.18
C VAL A 204 0.93 13.24 -6.16
N ARG A 205 1.70 12.18 -5.86
CA ARG A 205 1.74 10.98 -6.70
C ARG A 205 0.37 10.32 -6.81
N GLU A 206 -0.36 10.18 -5.72
CA GLU A 206 -1.72 9.66 -5.71
C GLU A 206 -2.67 10.53 -6.55
N SER A 207 -2.60 11.85 -6.35
CA SER A 207 -3.41 12.80 -7.14
C SER A 207 -3.10 12.75 -8.64
N VAL A 208 -1.83 12.50 -9.01
CA VAL A 208 -1.44 12.27 -10.39
C VAL A 208 -2.08 11.00 -10.92
N TYR A 209 -1.99 9.89 -10.20
CA TYR A 209 -2.58 8.61 -10.63
C TYR A 209 -4.11 8.66 -10.76
N ASP A 210 -4.80 9.42 -9.90
CA ASP A 210 -6.24 9.62 -10.01
C ASP A 210 -6.60 10.58 -11.15
N GLY A 211 -5.73 11.56 -11.41
CA GLY A 211 -5.95 12.60 -12.42
C GLY A 211 -5.70 12.15 -13.85
N VAL A 212 -4.89 11.10 -14.05
CA VAL A 212 -4.53 10.53 -15.35
C VAL A 212 -5.23 9.18 -15.57
N HIS A 213 -5.83 8.96 -16.74
CA HIS A 213 -6.49 7.69 -17.07
C HIS A 213 -5.51 6.50 -17.14
N GLU A 214 -6.04 5.27 -17.17
CA GLU A 214 -5.31 3.98 -17.10
C GLU A 214 -4.14 3.80 -18.12
N ASP A 215 -3.98 4.72 -19.08
CA ASP A 215 -2.96 4.71 -20.14
C ASP A 215 -1.59 5.25 -19.73
N LEU A 216 -1.31 5.47 -18.44
CA LEU A 216 0.03 5.82 -17.94
C LEU A 216 0.60 4.71 -17.07
N PRO A 217 1.15 3.63 -17.66
CA PRO A 217 1.39 2.41 -16.91
C PRO A 217 2.71 2.49 -16.11
N TYR A 218 3.73 3.20 -16.60
CA TYR A 218 5.06 3.30 -15.97
C TYR A 218 5.76 4.58 -16.45
N GLY A 219 6.55 5.25 -15.59
CA GLY A 219 7.39 6.39 -16.00
C GLY A 219 6.98 7.78 -15.47
N ILE A 220 6.22 7.83 -14.37
CA ILE A 220 6.04 9.08 -13.62
C ILE A 220 6.72 8.94 -12.26
N ASP A 221 7.60 9.89 -11.94
CA ASP A 221 8.09 10.06 -10.57
C ASP A 221 7.83 11.49 -10.07
N ILE A 222 7.79 11.66 -8.76
CA ILE A 222 7.64 12.96 -8.12
C ILE A 222 8.94 13.26 -7.37
N ALA A 223 9.53 14.41 -7.66
CA ALA A 223 10.72 14.90 -6.97
C ALA A 223 10.37 16.14 -6.14
N HIS A 224 10.88 16.18 -4.91
CA HIS A 224 10.73 17.34 -4.05
C HIS A 224 11.73 18.42 -4.49
N VAL A 225 11.29 19.68 -4.56
CA VAL A 225 12.14 20.81 -4.92
C VAL A 225 12.43 21.65 -3.70
N SER A 226 11.40 22.15 -3.02
CA SER A 226 11.55 22.98 -1.83
C SER A 226 10.36 22.89 -0.90
N TRP A 227 10.65 23.17 0.37
CA TRP A 227 9.67 23.34 1.44
C TRP A 227 10.03 24.62 2.20
N GLU A 228 9.08 25.54 2.31
CA GLU A 228 9.24 26.77 3.06
C GLU A 228 8.05 26.95 4.01
N ASP A 229 8.35 27.22 5.28
CA ASP A 229 7.35 27.60 6.27
C ASP A 229 7.17 29.11 6.26
N PHE A 230 5.93 29.55 6.05
CA PHE A 230 5.59 30.96 6.16
C PHE A 230 5.40 31.35 7.62
N ARG A 231 5.64 32.64 7.91
CA ARG A 231 5.50 33.20 9.27
C ARG A 231 4.10 33.06 9.87
N ASN A 232 3.08 32.94 9.01
CA ASN A 232 1.68 32.76 9.42
C ASN A 232 1.31 31.29 9.71
N GLY A 233 2.27 30.35 9.60
CA GLY A 233 2.07 28.92 9.82
C GLY A 233 1.77 28.10 8.57
N ASP A 234 1.54 28.75 7.41
CA ASP A 234 1.28 28.06 6.15
C ASP A 234 2.55 27.43 5.55
N ALA A 235 2.39 26.51 4.62
CA ALA A 235 3.50 25.88 3.90
C ALA A 235 3.52 26.30 2.43
N ARG A 236 4.71 26.52 1.87
CA ARG A 236 4.93 26.44 0.42
C ARG A 236 5.67 25.16 0.10
N ILE A 237 5.12 24.39 -0.83
CA ILE A 237 5.66 23.10 -1.26
C ILE A 237 5.83 23.15 -2.77
N GLU A 238 7.06 22.94 -3.25
CA GLU A 238 7.34 22.83 -4.68
C GLU A 238 7.77 21.41 -5.03
N GLN A 239 7.17 20.85 -6.07
CA GLN A 239 7.46 19.51 -6.56
C GLN A 239 7.47 19.45 -8.08
N ASN A 240 8.32 18.58 -8.61
CA ASN A 240 8.38 18.25 -10.03
C ASN A 240 7.68 16.91 -10.27
N ILE A 241 6.75 16.88 -11.23
CA ILE A 241 6.24 15.65 -11.85
C ILE A 241 7.20 15.32 -13.01
N LEU A 242 8.03 14.30 -12.82
CA LEU A 242 8.99 13.81 -13.79
C LEU A 242 8.31 12.80 -14.72
N VAL A 243 8.50 12.94 -16.02
CA VAL A 243 7.95 12.04 -17.05
C VAL A 243 9.04 11.62 -18.02
N ASP A 244 9.02 10.38 -18.49
CA ASP A 244 10.06 9.86 -19.39
C ASP A 244 9.98 10.43 -20.82
N THR A 245 8.79 10.86 -21.27
CA THR A 245 8.56 11.26 -22.67
C THR A 245 7.72 12.51 -22.82
N ALA A 246 7.90 13.21 -23.94
CA ALA A 246 7.13 14.40 -24.27
C ALA A 246 5.63 14.10 -24.47
N SER A 247 5.29 12.86 -24.87
CA SER A 247 3.90 12.40 -24.95
C SER A 247 3.26 12.35 -23.57
N GLN A 248 3.92 11.72 -22.60
CA GLN A 248 3.47 11.69 -21.20
C GLN A 248 3.35 13.10 -20.62
N ARG A 249 4.30 14.00 -20.92
CA ARG A 249 4.21 15.41 -20.52
C ARG A 249 2.92 16.06 -20.99
N LYS A 250 2.52 15.85 -22.25
CA LYS A 250 1.27 16.39 -22.80
C LYS A 250 0.04 15.82 -22.08
N ILE A 251 0.06 14.54 -21.74
CA ILE A 251 -1.03 13.88 -20.99
C ILE A 251 -1.17 14.48 -19.59
N VAL A 252 -0.06 14.56 -18.84
CA VAL A 252 -0.06 15.09 -17.47
C VAL A 252 -0.43 16.57 -17.42
N VAL A 253 0.02 17.37 -18.40
CA VAL A 253 -0.35 18.79 -18.48
C VAL A 253 -1.82 18.94 -18.90
N GLY A 254 -2.29 18.18 -19.88
CA GLY A 254 -3.63 18.31 -20.44
C GLY A 254 -3.81 19.55 -21.34
N LYS A 255 -5.01 19.73 -21.89
CA LYS A 255 -5.30 20.91 -22.73
C LYS A 255 -5.25 22.16 -21.86
N SER A 256 -4.42 23.12 -22.23
CA SER A 256 -4.24 24.39 -21.49
C SER A 256 -3.93 24.22 -19.99
N GLY A 257 -3.31 23.11 -19.58
CA GLY A 257 -2.96 22.86 -18.18
C GLY A 257 -4.12 22.31 -17.32
N GLU A 258 -5.25 21.91 -17.91
CA GLU A 258 -6.43 21.47 -17.15
C GLU A 258 -6.17 20.25 -16.25
N VAL A 259 -5.36 19.30 -16.71
CA VAL A 259 -5.11 18.03 -15.98
C VAL A 259 -4.19 18.30 -14.80
N VAL A 260 -3.06 18.98 -15.01
CA VAL A 260 -2.14 19.35 -13.93
C VAL A 260 -2.80 20.31 -12.93
N GLY A 261 -3.68 21.20 -13.40
CA GLY A 261 -4.48 22.06 -12.53
C GLY A 261 -5.41 21.26 -11.61
N ARG A 262 -6.13 20.28 -12.15
CA ARG A 262 -6.97 19.36 -11.35
C ARG A 262 -6.15 18.55 -10.35
N ILE A 263 -5.01 18.01 -10.77
CA ILE A 263 -4.06 17.30 -9.90
C ILE A 263 -3.64 18.21 -8.74
N GLY A 264 -3.26 19.46 -9.03
CA GLY A 264 -2.86 20.44 -8.02
C GLY A 264 -3.96 20.79 -7.02
N ILE A 265 -5.20 20.96 -7.50
CA ILE A 265 -6.37 21.23 -6.63
C ILE A 265 -6.59 20.06 -5.66
N ASN A 266 -6.60 18.83 -6.16
CA ASN A 266 -6.84 17.64 -5.34
C ASN A 266 -5.69 17.42 -4.34
N ALA A 267 -4.46 17.47 -4.80
CA ALA A 267 -3.28 17.29 -3.96
C ALA A 267 -3.20 18.35 -2.86
N ARG A 268 -3.47 19.62 -3.18
CA ARG A 268 -3.50 20.69 -2.18
C ARG A 268 -4.54 20.43 -1.10
N ALA A 269 -5.76 20.07 -1.47
CA ALA A 269 -6.81 19.78 -0.49
C ALA A 269 -6.43 18.60 0.44
N MET A 270 -5.77 17.57 -0.10
CA MET A 270 -5.26 16.45 0.71
C MET A 270 -4.10 16.88 1.61
N LEU A 271 -3.15 17.67 1.10
CA LEU A 271 -2.03 18.21 1.88
C LEU A 271 -2.50 19.10 3.04
N GLU A 272 -3.48 19.97 2.81
CA GLU A 272 -4.03 20.86 3.84
C GLU A 272 -4.65 20.07 5.00
N ARG A 273 -5.36 18.98 4.68
CA ARG A 273 -5.88 18.05 5.70
C ARG A 273 -4.77 17.30 6.42
N ALA A 274 -3.80 16.77 5.67
CA ALA A 274 -2.70 16.00 6.23
C ALA A 274 -1.77 16.81 7.16
N LEU A 275 -1.58 18.09 6.86
CA LEU A 275 -0.69 19.00 7.60
C LEU A 275 -1.44 19.91 8.58
N ASN A 276 -2.78 19.88 8.57
CA ASN A 276 -3.65 20.72 9.37
C ASN A 276 -3.30 22.24 9.30
N ARG A 277 -2.96 22.71 8.09
CA ARG A 277 -2.59 24.11 7.79
C ARG A 277 -2.73 24.39 6.29
N LYS A 278 -2.75 25.65 5.85
CA LYS A 278 -2.87 25.96 4.42
C LYS A 278 -1.58 25.64 3.67
N VAL A 279 -1.73 25.28 2.39
CA VAL A 279 -0.60 24.85 1.55
C VAL A 279 -0.62 25.56 0.20
N HIS A 280 0.49 26.22 -0.12
CA HIS A 280 0.80 26.75 -1.43
C HIS A 280 1.59 25.71 -2.22
N LEU A 281 0.87 24.84 -2.94
CA LEU A 281 1.47 23.79 -3.76
C LEU A 281 1.82 24.31 -5.15
N ILE A 282 3.08 24.14 -5.55
CA ILE A 282 3.58 24.43 -6.89
C ILE A 282 3.99 23.10 -7.55
N LEU A 283 3.38 22.80 -8.70
CA LEU A 283 3.68 21.61 -9.50
C LEU A 283 4.26 22.02 -10.85
N ASN A 284 5.44 21.48 -11.16
CA ASN A 284 6.07 21.63 -12.47
C ASN A 284 6.16 20.28 -13.17
N VAL A 285 5.83 20.19 -14.46
CA VAL A 285 6.00 18.96 -15.23
C VAL A 285 7.32 19.03 -16.02
N ARG A 286 8.24 18.11 -15.73
CA ARG A 286 9.58 18.05 -16.34
C ARG A 286 9.85 16.70 -17.00
N LEU A 287 10.66 16.74 -18.05
CA LEU A 287 11.31 15.56 -18.65
C LEU A 287 12.54 15.18 -17.80
#